data_AF-A0A1M7YB56-F1
#
_entry.id   AF-A0A1M7YB56-F1
#
_cell.length_a   1.000
_cell.length_b   1.000
_cell.length_c   1.000
_cell.angle_alpha   90.00
_cell.angle_beta   90.00
_cell.angle_gamma   90.00
#
_symmetry.space_group_name_H-M   'P 1'
#
loop_
_entity.id
_entity.type
_entity.pdbx_description
1 polymer ?
#
loop_
_entity_poly.entity_id
_entity_poly.type
_entity_poly.pdbx_seq_one_letter_code
_entity_poly.pdbx_strand_id
1 'polypeptide(L)'
;MDWLVPSILATMAGTAILSSLYFYLFYQDRKKYLKIWSISWAIYFLRYVFMLAFLLWMKNPFMLIGNQVSSLVSGVLLLYGSYLFIDKKLPKFFLYFSALDICWIFFSILTELNFLMMSLPTFAFLGIVYIWTGYIFLRHHKEAQIIGYAFIFWYPLIKPHLLIAAKGGRRL
;
A
#
# COMPACT_ATOMS: atom_id res chain seq x y z
N MET A 1 4.16 19.63 -14.40
CA MET A 1 3.52 18.45 -13.76
C MET A 1 3.59 17.21 -14.68
N ASP A 2 4.38 17.29 -15.75
CA ASP A 2 4.29 16.41 -16.92
C ASP A 2 4.93 15.03 -16.70
N TRP A 3 5.80 14.90 -15.69
CA TRP A 3 6.45 13.64 -15.33
C TRP A 3 5.63 12.78 -14.36
N LEU A 4 4.59 13.33 -13.73
CA LEU A 4 3.81 12.60 -12.71
C LEU A 4 2.98 11.48 -13.33
N VAL A 5 2.27 11.77 -14.42
CA VAL A 5 1.41 10.80 -15.11
C VAL A 5 2.23 9.65 -15.70
N PRO A 6 3.34 9.88 -16.45
CA PRO A 6 4.21 8.80 -16.92
C PRO A 6 4.78 7.93 -15.80
N SER A 7 5.18 8.54 -14.68
CA SER A 7 5.70 7.81 -13.51
C SER A 7 4.64 6.91 -12.89
N ILE A 8 3.40 7.40 -12.79
CA ILE A 8 2.28 6.60 -12.30
C ILE A 8 1.98 5.44 -13.25
N LEU A 9 1.94 5.68 -14.57
CA LEU A 9 1.69 4.64 -15.57
C LEU A 9 2.77 3.56 -15.56
N ALA A 10 4.05 3.94 -15.48
CA ALA A 10 5.16 3.00 -15.39
C ALA A 10 5.05 2.11 -14.13
N THR A 11 4.75 2.72 -12.98
CA THR A 11 4.57 1.97 -11.72
C THR A 11 3.34 1.07 -11.76
N MET A 12 2.25 1.55 -12.37
CA MET A 12 1.02 0.79 -12.56
C MET A 12 1.26 -0.45 -13.45
N ALA A 13 2.01 -0.30 -14.54
CA ALA A 13 2.39 -1.41 -15.40
C ALA A 13 3.25 -2.45 -14.64
N GLY A 14 4.25 -2.01 -13.89
CA GLY A 14 5.06 -2.90 -13.04
C GLY A 14 4.20 -3.66 -12.01
N THR A 15 3.23 -2.98 -11.40
CA THR A 15 2.30 -3.58 -10.45
C THR A 15 1.38 -4.62 -11.13
N ALA A 16 0.91 -4.34 -12.35
CA ALA A 16 0.09 -5.28 -13.12
C ALA A 16 0.87 -6.56 -13.48
N ILE A 17 2.13 -6.42 -13.90
CA ILE A 17 3.02 -7.54 -14.16
C ILE A 17 3.19 -8.37 -12.88
N LEU A 18 3.49 -7.71 -11.75
CA LEU A 18 3.70 -8.39 -10.47
C LEU A 18 2.44 -9.14 -10.01
N SER A 19 1.26 -8.51 -10.11
CA SER A 19 -0.02 -9.15 -9.79
C SER A 19 -0.27 -10.39 -10.66
N SER A 20 0.05 -10.29 -11.96
CA SER A 20 -0.07 -11.40 -12.92
C SER A 20 0.91 -12.53 -12.63
N LEU A 21 2.15 -12.23 -12.25
CA LEU A 21 3.15 -13.22 -11.83
C LEU A 21 2.69 -13.98 -10.59
N TYR A 22 2.21 -13.29 -9.55
CA TYR A 22 1.66 -13.96 -8.36
C TYR A 22 0.42 -14.78 -8.69
N PHE A 23 -0.43 -14.32 -9.61
CA PHE A 23 -1.58 -15.09 -10.07
C PHE A 23 -1.15 -16.37 -10.80
N TYR A 24 -0.15 -16.28 -11.68
CA TYR A 24 0.42 -17.42 -12.37
C TYR A 24 1.04 -18.43 -11.39
N LEU A 25 1.84 -17.96 -10.43
CA LEU A 25 2.39 -18.81 -9.37
C LEU A 25 1.28 -19.47 -8.54
N PHE A 26 0.21 -18.74 -8.23
CA PHE A 26 -0.95 -19.33 -7.55
C PHE A 26 -1.61 -20.42 -8.41
N TYR A 27 -1.74 -20.23 -9.72
CA TYR A 27 -2.30 -21.24 -10.61
C TYR A 27 -1.46 -22.53 -10.61
N GLN A 28 -0.13 -22.39 -10.57
CA GLN A 28 0.82 -23.49 -10.55
C GLN A 28 0.89 -24.21 -9.19
N ASP A 29 1.14 -23.48 -8.10
CA ASP A 29 1.42 -24.08 -6.79
C ASP A 29 0.18 -24.23 -5.91
N ARG A 30 -0.92 -23.53 -6.24
CA ARG A 30 -2.22 -23.52 -5.53
C ARG A 30 -2.13 -23.14 -4.04
N LYS A 31 -1.04 -22.50 -3.61
CA LYS A 31 -0.84 -22.07 -2.22
C LYS A 31 -1.71 -20.85 -1.89
N LYS A 32 -2.36 -20.88 -0.72
CA LYS A 32 -3.29 -19.82 -0.29
C LYS A 32 -2.62 -18.45 -0.16
N TYR A 33 -1.38 -18.39 0.32
CA TYR A 33 -0.66 -17.12 0.47
C TYR A 33 -0.39 -16.44 -0.88
N LEU A 34 -0.09 -17.20 -1.95
CA LEU A 34 0.09 -16.65 -3.30
C LEU A 34 -1.18 -16.01 -3.85
N LYS A 35 -2.35 -16.65 -3.60
CA LYS A 35 -3.64 -16.07 -3.96
C LYS A 35 -3.86 -14.72 -3.28
N ILE A 36 -3.61 -14.67 -1.98
CA ILE A 36 -3.79 -13.44 -1.19
C ILE A 36 -2.83 -12.34 -1.65
N TRP A 37 -1.57 -12.67 -1.95
CA TRP A 37 -0.62 -11.70 -2.50
C TRP A 37 -1.03 -11.21 -3.89
N SER A 38 -1.50 -12.09 -4.77
CA SER A 38 -2.01 -11.68 -6.08
C SER A 38 -3.18 -10.68 -5.96
N ILE A 39 -4.13 -10.96 -5.07
CA ILE A 39 -5.28 -10.07 -4.79
C ILE A 39 -4.80 -8.74 -4.18
N SER A 40 -3.85 -8.78 -3.25
CA SER A 40 -3.23 -7.59 -2.67
C SER A 40 -2.66 -6.68 -3.77
N TRP A 41 -1.85 -7.23 -4.68
CA TRP A 41 -1.28 -6.47 -5.79
C TRP A 41 -2.34 -5.97 -6.79
N ALA A 42 -3.41 -6.73 -7.03
CA ALA A 42 -4.52 -6.29 -7.88
C ALA A 42 -5.26 -5.09 -7.27
N ILE A 43 -5.47 -5.09 -5.95
CA ILE A 43 -6.05 -3.95 -5.24
C ILE A 43 -5.07 -2.77 -5.23
N TYR A 44 -3.77 -3.03 -5.10
CA TYR A 44 -2.75 -1.99 -5.22
C TYR A 44 -2.72 -1.37 -6.62
N PHE A 45 -2.97 -2.15 -7.68
CA PHE A 45 -3.13 -1.61 -9.03
C PHE A 45 -4.31 -0.63 -9.10
N LEU A 46 -5.43 -0.94 -8.44
CA LEU A 46 -6.61 -0.08 -8.41
C LEU A 46 -6.32 1.28 -7.75
N ARG A 47 -5.39 1.35 -6.77
CA ARG A 47 -4.88 2.61 -6.22
C ARG A 47 -4.41 3.56 -7.33
N TYR A 48 -3.66 3.06 -8.32
CA TYR A 48 -3.15 3.87 -9.42
C TYR A 48 -4.25 4.30 -10.39
N VAL A 49 -5.23 3.43 -10.64
CA VAL A 49 -6.42 3.77 -11.44
C VAL A 49 -7.15 4.95 -10.80
N PHE A 50 -7.41 4.88 -9.48
CA PHE A 50 -8.05 5.98 -8.75
C PHE A 50 -7.22 7.26 -8.75
N MET A 51 -5.89 7.15 -8.63
CA MET A 51 -5.00 8.32 -8.70
C MET A 51 -5.05 8.99 -10.07
N LEU A 52 -5.00 8.21 -11.16
CA LEU A 52 -5.10 8.74 -12.52
C LEU A 52 -6.46 9.37 -12.79
N ALA A 53 -7.54 8.71 -12.37
CA ALA A 53 -8.89 9.28 -12.46
C ALA A 53 -9.03 10.60 -11.70
N PHE A 54 -8.42 10.69 -10.50
CA PHE A 54 -8.40 11.94 -9.73
C PHE A 54 -7.66 13.06 -10.47
N LEU A 55 -6.50 12.76 -11.07
CA LEU A 55 -5.66 13.75 -11.77
C LEU A 55 -6.24 14.21 -13.11
N LEU A 56 -6.87 13.32 -13.88
CA LEU A 56 -7.27 13.58 -15.27
C LEU A 56 -8.70 14.07 -15.45
N TRP A 57 -9.64 13.66 -14.60
CA TRP A 57 -11.06 13.92 -14.84
C TRP A 57 -11.68 14.94 -13.88
N MET A 58 -11.78 14.64 -12.59
CA MET A 58 -12.75 15.39 -11.77
C MET A 58 -12.25 15.85 -10.39
N LYS A 59 -10.98 15.62 -10.02
CA LYS A 59 -10.47 15.93 -8.66
C LYS A 59 -11.47 15.55 -7.55
N ASN A 60 -12.20 14.45 -7.76
CA ASN A 60 -13.34 14.09 -6.94
C ASN A 60 -12.84 13.44 -5.63
N PRO A 61 -13.31 13.87 -4.44
CA PRO A 61 -12.90 13.31 -3.16
C PRO A 61 -13.10 11.79 -3.07
N PHE A 62 -14.12 11.23 -3.74
CA PHE A 62 -14.35 9.78 -3.77
C PHE A 62 -13.21 9.00 -4.44
N MET A 63 -12.54 9.57 -5.44
CA MET A 63 -11.37 8.94 -6.07
C MET A 63 -10.18 8.91 -5.11
N LEU A 64 -10.05 9.95 -4.27
CA LEU A 64 -8.99 10.02 -3.27
C LEU A 64 -9.24 9.05 -2.12
N ILE A 65 -10.50 8.87 -1.69
CA ILE A 65 -10.91 7.81 -0.76
C ILE A 65 -10.54 6.45 -1.35
N GLY A 66 -10.94 6.17 -2.59
CA GLY A 66 -10.63 4.92 -3.28
C GLY A 66 -9.12 4.64 -3.33
N ASN A 67 -8.31 5.67 -3.61
CA ASN A 67 -6.86 5.58 -3.62
C ASN A 67 -6.30 5.15 -2.24
N GLN A 68 -6.68 5.85 -1.17
CA GLN A 68 -6.15 5.59 0.17
C GLN A 68 -6.64 4.23 0.72
N VAL A 69 -7.92 3.92 0.56
CA VAL A 69 -8.50 2.64 1.01
C VAL A 69 -7.86 1.47 0.25
N SER A 70 -7.67 1.58 -1.07
CA SER A 70 -7.01 0.52 -1.84
C SER A 70 -5.59 0.28 -1.36
N SER A 71 -4.84 1.34 -1.03
CA SER A 71 -3.50 1.19 -0.47
C SER A 71 -3.51 0.46 0.87
N LEU A 72 -4.42 0.85 1.77
CA LEU A 72 -4.54 0.28 3.11
C LEU A 72 -4.92 -1.20 3.04
N VAL A 73 -5.98 -1.51 2.30
CA VAL A 73 -6.47 -2.88 2.10
C VAL A 73 -5.39 -3.76 1.47
N SER A 74 -4.69 -3.25 0.44
CA SER A 74 -3.57 -3.96 -0.17
C SER A 74 -2.49 -4.30 0.87
N GLY A 75 -2.05 -3.33 1.67
CA GLY A 75 -1.03 -3.56 2.69
C GLY A 75 -1.43 -4.59 3.73
N VAL A 76 -2.66 -4.52 4.24
CA VAL A 76 -3.20 -5.48 5.21
C VAL A 76 -3.31 -6.88 4.61
N LEU A 77 -3.73 -7.01 3.35
CA LEU A 77 -3.76 -8.30 2.65
C LEU A 77 -2.36 -8.86 2.45
N LEU A 78 -1.36 -8.03 2.16
CA LEU A 78 0.02 -8.46 2.02
C LEU A 78 0.57 -9.03 3.34
N LEU A 79 0.27 -8.35 4.44
CA LEU A 79 0.56 -8.84 5.79
C LEU A 79 -0.18 -10.14 6.10
N TYR A 80 -1.47 -10.23 5.76
CA TYR A 80 -2.27 -11.44 5.92
C TYR A 80 -1.66 -12.63 5.15
N GLY A 81 -1.27 -12.41 3.88
CA GLY A 81 -0.58 -13.41 3.08
C GLY A 81 0.76 -13.84 3.69
N SER A 82 1.48 -12.91 4.32
CA SER A 82 2.74 -13.20 5.03
C SER A 82 2.52 -14.03 6.29
N TYR A 83 1.43 -13.80 7.02
CA TYR A 83 1.02 -14.66 8.14
C TYR A 83 0.62 -16.07 7.68
N LEU A 84 -0.11 -16.16 6.57
CA LEU A 84 -0.44 -17.46 5.95
C LEU A 84 0.81 -18.20 5.46
N PHE A 85 1.83 -17.49 4.99
CA PHE A 85 3.09 -18.09 4.55
C PHE A 85 3.84 -18.79 5.70
N ILE A 86 3.77 -18.24 6.91
CA ILE A 86 4.36 -18.83 8.12
C ILE A 86 3.37 -19.70 8.92
N ASP A 87 2.22 -20.05 8.33
CA ASP A 87 1.13 -20.83 8.94
C ASP A 87 0.63 -20.27 10.30
N LYS A 88 0.66 -18.94 10.47
CA LYS A 88 0.13 -18.25 11.66
C LYS A 88 -1.13 -17.45 11.34
N LYS A 89 -1.95 -17.21 12.37
CA LYS A 89 -3.12 -16.34 12.27
C LYS A 89 -2.70 -14.87 12.40
N LEU A 90 -3.30 -14.01 11.56
CA LEU A 90 -3.13 -12.56 11.67
C LEU A 90 -3.74 -12.06 12.99
N PRO A 91 -3.01 -11.27 13.80
CA PRO A 91 -3.56 -10.64 14.99
C PRO A 91 -4.72 -9.70 14.63
N LYS A 92 -5.86 -9.87 15.32
CA LYS A 92 -7.07 -9.07 15.07
C LYS A 92 -6.85 -7.55 15.24
N PHE A 93 -5.85 -7.15 16.02
CA PHE A 93 -5.46 -5.75 16.19
C PHE A 93 -5.19 -5.06 14.84
N PHE A 94 -4.47 -5.70 13.90
CA PHE A 94 -4.24 -5.11 12.57
C PHE A 94 -5.54 -4.87 11.81
N LEU A 95 -6.53 -5.75 11.97
CA LEU A 95 -7.86 -5.58 11.37
C LEU A 95 -8.62 -4.41 12.00
N TYR A 96 -8.62 -4.30 13.34
CA TYR A 96 -9.27 -3.18 14.03
C TYR A 96 -8.63 -1.84 13.68
N PHE A 97 -7.30 -1.77 13.61
CA PHE A 97 -6.59 -0.55 13.21
C PHE A 97 -6.87 -0.21 11.75
N SER A 98 -6.93 -1.20 10.86
CA SER A 98 -7.31 -0.94 9.46
C SER A 98 -8.74 -0.42 9.34
N ALA A 99 -9.69 -0.94 10.13
CA ALA A 99 -11.07 -0.44 10.11
C ALA A 99 -11.15 1.00 10.64
N LEU A 100 -10.43 1.30 11.72
CA LEU A 100 -10.32 2.66 12.26
C LEU A 100 -9.71 3.62 11.25
N ASP A 101 -8.64 3.21 10.57
CA ASP A 101 -7.94 4.02 9.56
C ASP A 101 -8.81 4.24 8.32
N ILE A 102 -9.63 3.27 7.91
CA ILE A 102 -10.68 3.49 6.89
C ILE A 102 -11.65 4.58 7.34
N CYS A 103 -12.19 4.48 8.56
CA CYS A 103 -13.08 5.52 9.10
C CYS A 103 -12.39 6.90 9.13
N TRP A 104 -11.11 6.95 9.47
CA TRP A 104 -10.31 8.17 9.45
C TRP A 104 -10.14 8.74 8.03
N ILE A 105 -9.89 7.89 7.03
CA ILE A 105 -9.80 8.30 5.62
C ILE A 105 -11.10 8.99 5.18
N PHE A 106 -12.25 8.40 5.48
CA PHE A 106 -13.54 9.01 5.16
C PHE A 106 -13.73 10.34 5.89
N PHE A 107 -13.50 10.37 7.19
CA PHE A 107 -13.65 11.58 8.00
C PHE A 107 -12.76 12.72 7.50
N SER A 108 -11.46 12.44 7.30
CA SER A 108 -10.47 13.44 6.92
C SER A 108 -10.69 14.02 5.51
N ILE A 109 -11.16 13.21 4.57
CA ILE A 109 -11.43 13.67 3.20
C ILE A 109 -12.73 14.48 3.14
N LEU A 110 -13.77 14.05 3.87
CA LEU A 110 -15.05 14.76 3.90
C LEU A 110 -14.99 16.09 4.67
N THR A 111 -14.05 16.21 5.61
CA THR A 111 -13.79 17.46 6.35
C THR A 111 -12.69 18.31 5.72
N GLU A 112 -12.20 17.91 4.54
CA GLU A 112 -11.17 18.64 3.76
C GLU A 112 -9.91 18.97 4.58
N LEU A 113 -9.49 18.05 5.46
CA LEU A 113 -8.26 18.24 6.24
C LEU A 113 -7.05 18.36 5.31
N ASN A 114 -6.04 19.10 5.77
CA ASN A 114 -4.78 19.22 5.05
C ASN A 114 -4.21 17.82 4.74
N PHE A 115 -3.69 17.66 3.52
CA PHE A 115 -3.10 16.43 2.98
C PHE A 115 -2.20 15.68 3.98
N LEU A 116 -1.40 16.40 4.77
CA LEU A 116 -0.56 15.80 5.79
C LEU A 116 -1.36 15.13 6.91
N MET A 117 -2.37 15.79 7.47
CA MET A 117 -3.20 15.23 8.55
C MET A 117 -4.06 14.06 8.05
N MET A 118 -4.50 14.12 6.80
CA MET A 118 -5.23 13.05 6.13
C MET A 118 -4.35 11.81 5.94
N SER A 119 -3.14 11.97 5.38
CA SER A 119 -2.32 10.84 4.93
C SER A 119 -1.37 10.27 5.98
N LEU A 120 -1.05 11.04 7.03
CA LEU A 120 -0.06 10.65 8.04
C LEU A 120 -0.48 9.41 8.85
N PRO A 121 -1.72 9.29 9.34
CA PRO A 121 -2.15 8.08 10.05
C PRO A 121 -2.07 6.82 9.16
N THR A 122 -2.57 6.92 7.93
CA THR A 122 -2.57 5.80 6.99
C THR A 122 -1.16 5.38 6.58
N PHE A 123 -0.28 6.33 6.29
CA PHE A 123 1.11 6.01 5.99
C PHE A 123 1.83 5.44 7.20
N ALA A 124 1.66 6.02 8.40
CA ALA A 124 2.26 5.51 9.62
C ALA A 124 1.85 4.06 9.89
N PHE A 125 0.57 3.74 9.75
CA PHE A 125 0.07 2.37 9.90
C PHE A 125 0.63 1.43 8.84
N LEU A 126 0.61 1.82 7.56
CA LEU A 126 1.23 1.04 6.48
C LEU A 126 2.72 0.81 6.70
N GLY A 127 3.44 1.79 7.25
CA GLY A 127 4.84 1.66 7.64
C GLY A 127 5.06 0.57 8.67
N ILE A 128 4.25 0.57 9.73
CA ILE A 128 4.28 -0.49 10.74
C ILE A 128 3.98 -1.85 10.10
N VAL A 129 2.98 -1.91 9.22
CA VAL A 129 2.61 -3.13 8.49
C VAL A 129 3.77 -3.67 7.64
N TYR A 130 4.48 -2.81 6.90
CA TYR A 130 5.62 -3.22 6.08
C TYR A 130 6.84 -3.62 6.90
N ILE A 131 7.18 -2.86 7.95
CA ILE A 131 8.28 -3.21 8.85
C ILE A 131 8.00 -4.56 9.52
N TRP A 132 6.77 -4.77 9.97
CA TRP A 132 6.37 -6.04 10.60
C TRP A 132 6.38 -7.20 9.60
N THR A 133 5.94 -6.97 8.36
CA THR A 133 6.04 -7.93 7.27
C THR A 133 7.50 -8.32 7.01
N GLY A 134 8.40 -7.34 6.92
CA GLY A 134 9.84 -7.58 6.74
C GLY A 134 10.44 -8.36 7.92
N TYR A 135 10.07 -8.01 9.15
CA TYR A 135 10.48 -8.74 10.35
C TYR A 135 10.03 -10.21 10.34
N ILE A 136 8.81 -10.49 9.88
CA ILE A 136 8.31 -11.87 9.74
C ILE A 136 9.22 -12.68 8.81
N PHE A 137 9.57 -12.14 7.64
CA PHE A 137 10.45 -12.80 6.67
C PHE A 137 11.86 -13.02 7.21
N LEU A 138 12.46 -12.01 7.85
CA LEU A 138 13.80 -12.12 8.44
C LEU A 138 13.88 -13.21 9.52
N ARG A 139 12.82 -13.36 10.33
CA ARG A 139 12.82 -14.26 11.49
C ARG A 139 12.55 -15.72 11.12
N HIS A 140 11.75 -15.99 10.08
CA HIS A 140 11.26 -17.34 9.82
C HIS A 140 11.92 -18.02 8.61
N HIS A 141 12.53 -17.29 7.66
CA HIS A 141 13.13 -17.90 6.47
C HIS A 141 14.45 -17.22 6.06
N LYS A 142 15.56 -17.98 6.08
CA LYS A 142 16.88 -17.49 5.67
C LYS A 142 16.92 -17.08 4.19
N GLU A 143 16.24 -17.82 3.32
CA GLU A 143 16.17 -17.55 1.88
C GLU A 143 15.34 -16.30 1.54
N ALA A 144 14.45 -15.86 2.45
CA ALA A 144 13.62 -14.67 2.27
C ALA A 144 14.21 -13.42 2.95
N GLN A 145 15.47 -13.46 3.40
CA GLN A 145 16.09 -12.35 4.12
C GLN A 145 16.24 -11.09 3.26
N ILE A 146 16.52 -11.25 1.97
CA ILE A 146 16.62 -10.13 1.00
C ILE A 146 15.29 -9.38 0.93
N ILE A 147 14.17 -10.12 0.88
CA ILE A 147 12.82 -9.56 0.88
C ILE A 147 12.53 -8.84 2.21
N GLY A 148 12.94 -9.44 3.32
CA GLY A 148 12.81 -8.85 4.66
C GLY A 148 13.52 -7.51 4.80
N TYR A 149 14.79 -7.45 4.37
CA TYR A 149 15.56 -6.20 4.35
C TYR A 149 14.96 -5.18 3.37
N ALA A 150 14.52 -5.60 2.19
CA ALA A 150 13.85 -4.72 1.25
C ALA A 150 12.65 -4.04 1.90
N PHE A 151 11.75 -4.77 2.56
CA PHE A 151 10.59 -4.16 3.23
C PHE A 151 10.95 -3.19 4.37
N ILE A 152 12.02 -3.48 5.14
CA ILE A 152 12.44 -2.64 6.26
C ILE A 152 13.13 -1.37 5.78
N PHE A 153 14.00 -1.45 4.77
CA PHE A 153 14.75 -0.29 4.26
C PHE A 153 13.94 0.56 3.27
N TRP A 154 12.96 -0.03 2.58
CA TRP A 154 12.13 0.69 1.61
C TRP A 154 11.28 1.79 2.27
N TYR A 155 10.80 1.57 3.49
CA TYR A 155 9.89 2.53 4.15
C TYR A 155 10.61 3.80 4.71
N PRO A 156 11.76 3.71 5.41
CA PRO A 156 12.54 4.89 5.80
C PRO A 156 13.04 5.73 4.63
N LEU A 157 13.30 5.12 3.47
CA LEU A 157 13.82 5.80 2.28
C LEU A 157 12.78 6.72 1.60
N ILE A 158 11.49 6.59 1.92
CA ILE A 158 10.40 7.40 1.35
C ILE A 158 10.13 8.70 2.15
N LYS A 159 10.56 8.78 3.43
CA LYS A 159 10.36 9.98 4.28
C LYS A 159 10.95 11.30 3.73
N PRO A 160 12.09 11.36 3.02
CA PRO A 160 12.63 12.66 2.58
C PRO A 160 11.77 13.36 1.51
N HIS A 161 11.01 12.63 0.68
CA HIS A 161 10.20 13.25 -0.37
C HIS A 161 8.90 13.89 0.15
N LEU A 162 8.31 13.36 1.22
CA LEU A 162 7.10 13.92 1.86
C LEU A 162 7.38 15.25 2.58
N LEU A 163 8.57 15.40 3.17
CA LEU A 163 8.99 16.66 3.83
C LEU A 163 9.30 17.77 2.82
N ILE A 164 9.73 17.42 1.60
CA ILE A 164 10.00 18.38 0.52
C ILE A 164 8.68 18.87 -0.11
N ALA A 165 7.70 17.97 -0.33
CA ALA A 165 6.37 18.33 -0.84
C ALA A 165 5.59 19.24 0.13
N ALA A 166 5.69 19.00 1.44
CA ALA A 166 5.07 19.84 2.48
C ALA A 166 5.63 21.27 2.55
N LYS A 167 6.89 21.49 2.13
CA LYS A 167 7.50 22.81 2.06
C LYS A 167 7.19 23.54 0.75
N GLY A 168 6.88 22.82 -0.33
CA GLY A 168 6.53 23.40 -1.64
C GLY A 168 5.14 24.05 -1.71
N GLY A 169 4.19 23.63 -0.87
CA GLY A 169 2.82 24.17 -0.84
C GLY A 169 2.64 25.52 -0.14
N ARG A 170 3.72 26.16 0.33
CA ARG A 170 3.69 27.48 1.01
C ARG A 170 4.12 28.66 0.12
N ARG A 171 4.28 28.43 -1.19
CA ARG A 171 4.55 29.46 -2.20
C ARG A 171 3.54 29.34 -3.35
N LEU A 172 2.25 29.44 -3.05
CA LEU A 172 1.20 29.89 -3.96
C LEU A 172 0.26 30.77 -3.15
#